data_AF-A0AAD4QC82-F1
#
_entry.id   AF-A0AAD4QC82-F1
#
_cell.length_a   1.000
_cell.length_b   1.000
_cell.length_c   1.000
_cell.angle_alpha   90.00
_cell.angle_beta   90.00
_cell.angle_gamma   90.00
#
_symmetry.space_group_name_H-M   'P 1'
#
loop_
_entity.id
_entity.type
_entity.pdbx_description
1 polymer ?
#
loop_
_entity_poly.entity_id
_entity_poly.type
_entity_poly.pdbx_seq_one_letter_code
_entity_poly.pdbx_strand_id
1 'polypeptide(L)'
;MLLASRLIRASRVLGHSHSRALASTAYASKSAFFHGDTRLNFSKAAHAPAERRATPPTPANAAAVPEHLSQHLDKTFAPLKFPPAVAQRILTHLSHRESVIGHNSRFAFLGRRTLEAYLLLFLQALPAAAGHDHARIVAHVLNTHTLGQHVAPRWKLQEVMRWVPPRAGDIVLDGREAGVHKVAGTTVEAVVGGVLHQFGGSVAHRLFHTRVLPHILLPGSPLGLPDVLHADALSAVERYGGPEGPLLRS
;
A
#
# COMPACT_ATOMS: atom_id res chain seq x y z
N MET A 1 1.21 78.02 0.47
CA MET A 1 0.50 79.15 -0.19
C MET A 1 -0.08 78.61 -1.49
N LEU A 2 -1.43 78.65 -1.60
CA LEU A 2 -2.29 78.50 -2.80
C LEU A 2 -2.11 77.26 -3.69
N LEU A 3 -3.10 76.65 -4.36
CA LEU A 3 -4.57 76.50 -4.36
C LEU A 3 -4.88 75.85 -5.73
N ALA A 4 -6.07 75.25 -5.86
CA ALA A 4 -6.73 74.75 -7.10
C ALA A 4 -6.44 73.28 -7.46
N SER A 5 -7.29 72.31 -7.13
CA SER A 5 -8.74 72.11 -7.42
C SER A 5 -9.05 71.93 -8.90
N ARG A 6 -9.47 70.71 -9.29
CA ARG A 6 -10.69 70.49 -10.09
C ARG A 6 -11.19 69.04 -10.03
N LEU A 7 -12.41 68.94 -9.51
CA LEU A 7 -13.37 67.84 -9.55
C LEU A 7 -13.99 67.66 -10.95
N ILE A 8 -14.78 66.58 -11.09
CA ILE A 8 -15.98 66.34 -11.93
C ILE A 8 -15.81 65.05 -12.77
N ARG A 9 -16.73 64.07 -12.83
CA ARG A 9 -18.03 63.76 -12.20
C ARG A 9 -18.46 62.38 -12.70
N ALA A 10 -19.24 61.68 -11.87
CA ALA A 10 -19.90 60.42 -12.17
C ALA A 10 -20.94 60.51 -13.31
N SER A 11 -21.22 59.37 -13.94
CA SER A 11 -22.54 59.08 -14.52
C SER A 11 -22.92 57.62 -14.32
N ARG A 12 -24.04 57.46 -13.62
CA ARG A 12 -24.79 56.25 -13.32
C ARG A 12 -25.97 56.23 -14.30
N VAL A 13 -26.23 55.13 -15.00
CA VAL A 13 -27.49 54.94 -15.75
C VAL A 13 -28.10 53.61 -15.32
N LEU A 14 -29.37 53.71 -14.90
CA LEU A 14 -30.30 52.66 -14.52
C LEU A 14 -31.28 52.40 -15.68
N GLY A 15 -31.77 51.16 -15.82
CA GLY A 15 -32.93 50.77 -16.65
C GLY A 15 -32.92 49.28 -16.97
N HIS A 16 -33.46 48.42 -16.09
CA HIS A 16 -34.82 47.83 -16.09
C HIS A 16 -35.09 46.72 -17.14
N SER A 17 -34.98 45.47 -16.63
CA SER A 17 -35.92 44.33 -16.71
C SER A 17 -36.54 43.87 -18.04
N HIS A 18 -36.29 42.59 -18.40
CA HIS A 18 -37.32 41.56 -18.54
C HIS A 18 -36.74 40.13 -18.49
N SER A 19 -37.48 39.23 -17.83
CA SER A 19 -37.19 37.84 -17.50
C SER A 19 -36.97 36.89 -18.69
N ARG A 20 -36.09 35.91 -18.51
CA ARG A 20 -36.34 34.50 -18.88
C ARG A 20 -35.44 33.57 -18.07
N ALA A 21 -36.07 32.61 -17.41
CA ALA A 21 -35.46 31.57 -16.60
C ALA A 21 -34.82 30.49 -17.48
N LEU A 22 -33.61 30.04 -17.12
CA LEU A 22 -33.13 28.69 -17.38
C LEU A 22 -32.16 28.23 -16.27
N ALA A 23 -32.57 27.14 -15.62
CA ALA A 23 -31.81 26.04 -15.03
C ALA A 23 -30.48 26.29 -14.28
N SER A 24 -30.59 26.04 -12.97
CA SER A 24 -29.57 25.64 -11.99
C SER A 24 -28.63 24.53 -12.47
N THR A 25 -27.32 24.66 -12.21
CA THR A 25 -26.53 23.58 -11.57
C THR A 25 -25.31 24.17 -10.84
N ALA A 26 -25.40 24.27 -9.52
CA ALA A 26 -24.25 24.57 -8.66
C ALA A 26 -23.41 23.29 -8.44
N TYR A 27 -22.11 23.39 -8.70
CA TYR A 27 -21.12 22.38 -8.36
C TYR A 27 -20.93 22.34 -6.84
N ALA A 28 -21.66 21.46 -6.17
CA ALA A 28 -21.46 21.13 -4.77
C ALA A 28 -20.38 20.06 -4.64
N SER A 29 -19.24 20.46 -4.09
CA SER A 29 -18.13 19.60 -3.66
C SER A 29 -18.62 18.62 -2.59
N LYS A 30 -18.61 17.31 -2.89
CA LYS A 30 -18.87 16.25 -1.92
C LYS A 30 -17.57 15.77 -1.30
N SER A 31 -17.31 16.25 -0.09
CA SER A 31 -16.50 15.57 0.91
C SER A 31 -17.18 14.25 1.31
N ALA A 32 -16.59 13.12 0.91
CA ALA A 32 -16.98 11.81 1.42
C ALA A 32 -15.87 11.30 2.34
N PHE A 33 -16.07 11.54 3.62
CA PHE A 33 -15.40 10.83 4.71
C PHE A 33 -15.68 9.33 4.56
N PHE A 34 -14.62 8.53 4.41
CA PHE A 34 -14.69 7.08 4.61
C PHE A 34 -14.78 6.82 6.12
N HIS A 35 -16.01 6.71 6.63
CA HIS A 35 -16.29 5.93 7.83
C HIS A 35 -16.79 4.56 7.40
N GLY A 36 -16.22 3.53 8.04
CA GLY A 36 -16.58 2.15 7.79
C GLY A 36 -18.05 1.90 8.13
N ASP A 37 -18.77 1.38 7.16
CA ASP A 37 -19.81 0.40 7.41
C ASP A 37 -20.05 -0.37 6.11
N THR A 38 -19.59 -1.61 6.07
CA THR A 38 -20.02 -2.56 5.03
C THR A 38 -20.62 -3.77 5.73
N ARG A 39 -21.80 -3.55 6.29
CA ARG A 39 -22.77 -4.63 6.48
C ARG A 39 -23.18 -5.15 5.10
N LEU A 40 -22.60 -6.28 4.71
CA LEU A 40 -23.09 -7.05 3.57
C LEU A 40 -24.40 -7.74 3.97
N ASN A 41 -25.51 -7.24 3.41
CA ASN A 41 -26.78 -7.94 3.37
C ASN A 41 -26.63 -9.21 2.51
N PHE A 42 -26.52 -10.37 3.16
CA PHE A 42 -26.71 -11.65 2.50
C PHE A 42 -28.21 -11.99 2.50
N SER A 43 -28.84 -11.78 1.35
CA SER A 43 -30.18 -12.30 1.08
C SER A 43 -30.17 -13.83 1.13
N LYS A 44 -31.14 -14.33 1.89
CA LYS A 44 -31.40 -15.71 2.26
C LYS A 44 -31.82 -16.54 1.04
N ALA A 45 -31.02 -17.51 0.62
CA ALA A 45 -31.45 -18.63 -0.20
C ALA A 45 -31.18 -19.92 0.60
N ALA A 46 -32.25 -20.61 0.98
CA ALA A 46 -32.21 -21.84 1.75
C ALA A 46 -31.68 -22.98 0.86
N HIS A 47 -30.51 -23.52 1.21
CA HIS A 47 -30.06 -24.84 0.79
C HIS A 47 -29.77 -25.67 2.04
N ALA A 48 -30.34 -26.86 2.06
CA ALA A 48 -30.29 -27.84 3.14
C ALA A 48 -28.84 -28.19 3.53
N PRO A 49 -28.58 -28.56 4.80
CA PRO A 49 -27.25 -28.89 5.25
C PRO A 49 -26.85 -30.27 4.70
N ALA A 50 -26.02 -30.28 3.66
CA ALA A 50 -25.26 -31.48 3.32
C ALA A 50 -24.15 -31.64 4.37
N GLU A 51 -24.31 -32.61 5.26
CA GLU A 51 -23.25 -33.10 6.15
C GLU A 51 -22.04 -33.52 5.30
N ARG A 52 -21.08 -32.60 5.12
CA ARG A 52 -19.73 -32.96 4.70
C ARG A 52 -19.03 -33.57 5.89
N ARG A 53 -19.14 -34.89 6.00
CA ARG A 53 -18.32 -35.75 6.86
C ARG A 53 -16.86 -35.33 6.67
N ALA A 54 -16.28 -34.70 7.68
CA ALA A 54 -14.87 -34.37 7.71
C ALA A 54 -14.08 -35.68 7.77
N THR A 55 -13.56 -36.13 6.62
CA THR A 55 -12.52 -37.14 6.59
C THR A 55 -11.30 -36.59 7.35
N PRO A 56 -10.76 -37.31 8.35
CA PRO A 56 -9.53 -36.91 9.00
C PRO A 56 -8.42 -36.80 7.94
N PRO A 57 -7.55 -35.79 8.01
CA PRO A 57 -6.47 -35.63 7.03
C PRO A 57 -5.56 -36.86 7.10
N THR A 58 -5.49 -37.60 6.00
CA THR A 58 -4.49 -38.65 5.81
C THR A 58 -3.10 -38.02 5.90
N PRO A 59 -2.16 -38.51 6.72
CA PRO A 59 -0.84 -37.90 6.92
C PRO A 59 0.13 -38.07 5.73
N ALA A 60 -0.37 -38.35 4.53
CA ALA A 60 0.39 -38.96 3.44
C ALA A 60 0.78 -38.01 2.29
N ASN A 61 0.86 -36.70 2.51
CA ASN A 61 1.53 -35.79 1.57
C ASN A 61 1.98 -34.49 2.27
N ALA A 62 2.86 -34.62 3.25
CA ALA A 62 3.73 -33.52 3.63
C ALA A 62 4.76 -33.34 2.51
N ALA A 63 4.34 -32.77 1.38
CA ALA A 63 5.27 -32.33 0.34
C ALA A 63 6.31 -31.44 1.04
N ALA A 64 7.60 -31.79 0.91
CA ALA A 64 8.67 -31.09 1.58
C ALA A 64 8.55 -29.58 1.30
N VAL A 65 8.47 -28.78 2.36
CA VAL A 65 8.36 -27.33 2.25
C VAL A 65 9.58 -26.82 1.46
N PRO A 66 9.39 -26.10 0.34
CA PRO A 66 10.54 -25.80 -0.52
C PRO A 66 11.50 -24.79 0.12
N GLU A 67 12.70 -25.25 0.44
CA GLU A 67 13.73 -24.49 1.16
C GLU A 67 14.24 -23.26 0.40
N HIS A 68 14.14 -23.25 -0.94
CA HIS A 68 14.57 -22.09 -1.74
C HIS A 68 13.80 -20.81 -1.39
N LEU A 69 12.58 -20.92 -0.86
CA LEU A 69 11.78 -19.77 -0.45
C LEU A 69 12.33 -19.09 0.81
N SER A 70 12.65 -19.87 1.85
CA SER A 70 13.32 -19.35 3.05
C SER A 70 14.69 -18.81 2.69
N GLN A 71 15.48 -19.53 1.88
CA GLN A 71 16.79 -19.08 1.42
C GLN A 71 16.74 -17.74 0.69
N HIS A 72 15.72 -17.50 -0.13
CA HIS A 72 15.54 -16.21 -0.80
C HIS A 72 15.31 -15.07 0.21
N LEU A 73 14.41 -15.27 1.18
CA LEU A 73 14.13 -14.27 2.22
C LEU A 73 15.34 -14.05 3.12
N ASP A 74 16.01 -15.11 3.54
CA ASP A 74 17.24 -15.06 4.36
C ASP A 74 18.34 -14.24 3.69
N LYS A 75 18.52 -14.45 2.37
CA LYS A 75 19.50 -13.70 1.59
C LYS A 75 19.09 -12.24 1.42
N THR A 76 17.82 -11.99 1.14
CA THR A 76 17.29 -10.64 0.89
C THR A 76 17.28 -9.78 2.15
N PHE A 77 17.00 -10.40 3.30
CA PHE A 77 16.82 -9.72 4.59
C PHE A 77 17.83 -10.21 5.63
N ALA A 78 19.08 -10.42 5.23
CA ALA A 78 20.13 -10.81 6.15
C ALA A 78 20.22 -9.81 7.34
N PRO A 79 20.43 -10.29 8.57
CA PRO A 79 20.75 -11.67 8.97
C PRO A 79 19.53 -12.52 9.37
N LEU A 80 18.31 -12.13 9.00
CA LEU A 80 17.10 -12.82 9.41
C LEU A 80 17.04 -14.26 8.87
N LYS A 81 16.46 -15.16 9.68
CA LYS A 81 16.29 -16.59 9.35
C LYS A 81 14.82 -16.96 9.39
N PHE A 82 14.21 -17.13 8.21
CA PHE A 82 12.79 -17.42 8.08
C PHE A 82 12.55 -18.92 8.15
N PRO A 83 11.63 -19.41 9.02
CA PRO A 83 11.20 -20.79 8.96
C PRO A 83 10.61 -21.12 7.57
N PRO A 84 10.95 -22.26 6.94
CA PRO A 84 10.51 -22.58 5.58
C PRO A 84 9.00 -22.51 5.40
N ALA A 85 8.24 -23.01 6.39
CA ALA A 85 6.77 -23.00 6.35
C ALA A 85 6.19 -21.58 6.38
N VAL A 86 6.86 -20.65 7.08
CA VAL A 86 6.47 -19.24 7.12
C VAL A 86 6.82 -18.56 5.80
N ALA A 87 8.01 -18.80 5.26
CA ALA A 87 8.43 -18.29 3.95
C ALA A 87 7.48 -18.73 2.82
N GLN A 88 7.07 -20.01 2.82
CA GLN A 88 6.07 -20.52 1.88
C GLN A 88 4.76 -19.74 1.96
N ARG A 89 4.25 -19.49 3.17
CA ARG A 89 2.99 -18.75 3.35
C ARG A 89 3.12 -17.28 2.96
N ILE A 90 4.24 -16.63 3.26
CA ILE A 90 4.52 -15.23 2.88
C ILE A 90 4.53 -15.09 1.35
N LEU A 91 5.19 -16.01 0.64
CA LEU A 91 5.42 -15.94 -0.80
C LEU A 91 4.32 -16.60 -1.65
N THR A 92 3.26 -17.14 -1.03
CA THR A 92 2.15 -17.78 -1.76
C THR A 92 0.90 -16.89 -1.77
N HIS A 93 0.51 -16.45 -2.96
CA HIS A 93 -0.74 -15.70 -3.17
C HIS A 93 -1.96 -16.63 -3.18
N LEU A 94 -3.14 -16.11 -2.83
CA LEU A 94 -4.39 -16.87 -2.76
C LEU A 94 -4.77 -17.53 -4.11
N SER A 95 -4.36 -16.95 -5.24
CA SER A 95 -4.63 -17.51 -6.57
C SER A 95 -3.79 -18.75 -6.92
N HIS A 96 -2.77 -19.08 -6.15
CA HIS A 96 -1.95 -20.26 -6.40
C HIS A 96 -2.64 -21.55 -5.95
N ARG A 97 -2.41 -22.68 -6.63
CA ARG A 97 -3.02 -23.98 -6.31
C ARG A 97 -2.71 -24.48 -4.89
N GLU A 98 -1.54 -24.12 -4.37
CA GLU A 98 -1.08 -24.51 -3.03
C GLU A 98 -1.57 -23.55 -1.93
N SER A 99 -2.38 -22.55 -2.26
CA SER A 99 -2.91 -21.59 -1.26
C SER A 99 -3.72 -22.27 -0.16
N VAL A 100 -4.27 -23.46 -0.43
CA VAL A 100 -4.97 -24.31 0.55
C VAL A 100 -4.08 -24.77 1.70
N ILE A 101 -2.77 -24.90 1.47
CA ILE A 101 -1.77 -25.26 2.51
C ILE A 101 -1.37 -24.00 3.31
N GLY A 102 -1.59 -22.82 2.72
CA GLY A 102 -1.42 -21.53 3.34
C GLY A 102 -1.07 -20.47 2.33
N HIS A 103 -1.58 -19.27 2.54
CA HIS A 103 -1.36 -18.11 1.68
C HIS A 103 -1.09 -16.86 2.50
N ASN A 104 -0.72 -15.80 1.79
CA ASN A 104 -0.13 -14.61 2.39
C ASN A 104 -1.12 -13.59 2.96
N SER A 105 -2.43 -13.81 2.85
CA SER A 105 -3.43 -12.77 3.18
C SER A 105 -3.38 -12.30 4.64
N ARG A 106 -3.12 -13.19 5.60
CA ARG A 106 -2.98 -12.79 7.02
C ARG A 106 -1.72 -11.96 7.25
N PHE A 107 -0.61 -12.32 6.58
CA PHE A 107 0.63 -11.56 6.66
C PHE A 107 0.50 -10.21 5.95
N ALA A 108 -0.13 -10.17 4.77
CA ALA A 108 -0.38 -8.93 4.04
C ALA A 108 -1.27 -7.97 4.84
N PHE A 109 -2.33 -8.47 5.48
CA PHE A 109 -3.17 -7.68 6.37
C PHE A 109 -2.37 -7.04 7.52
N LEU A 110 -1.49 -7.82 8.14
CA LEU A 110 -0.64 -7.33 9.23
C LEU A 110 0.34 -6.29 8.72
N GLY A 111 1.07 -6.60 7.64
CA GLY A 111 2.09 -5.71 7.09
C GLY A 111 1.53 -4.42 6.52
N ARG A 112 0.32 -4.40 5.95
CA ARG A 112 -0.36 -3.16 5.54
C ARG A 112 -0.50 -2.20 6.72
N ARG A 113 -1.06 -2.68 7.84
CA ARG A 113 -1.21 -1.89 9.07
C ARG A 113 0.14 -1.43 9.62
N THR A 114 1.14 -2.29 9.55
CA THR A 114 2.51 -1.98 9.98
C THR A 114 3.12 -0.85 9.15
N LEU A 115 3.02 -0.93 7.82
CA LEU A 115 3.52 0.09 6.91
C LEU A 115 2.79 1.43 7.10
N GLU A 116 1.46 1.39 7.20
CA GLU A 116 0.64 2.58 7.47
C GLU A 116 1.05 3.25 8.78
N ALA A 117 1.19 2.48 9.86
CA ALA A 117 1.59 3.00 11.16
C ALA A 117 2.99 3.63 11.13
N TYR A 118 3.98 2.97 10.52
CA TYR A 118 5.34 3.50 10.46
C TYR A 118 5.48 4.72 9.56
N LEU A 119 4.76 4.76 8.44
CA LEU A 119 4.74 5.94 7.59
C LEU A 119 4.05 7.12 8.29
N LEU A 120 2.92 6.91 8.98
CA LEU A 120 2.26 7.96 9.76
C LEU A 120 3.17 8.50 10.88
N LEU A 121 3.81 7.62 11.65
CA LEU A 121 4.75 8.04 12.70
C LEU A 121 5.94 8.82 12.12
N PHE A 122 6.45 8.40 10.97
CA PHE A 122 7.49 9.13 10.26
C PHE A 122 7.01 10.52 9.86
N LEU A 123 5.86 10.65 9.19
CA LEU A 123 5.29 11.94 8.77
C LEU A 123 5.00 12.86 9.95
N GLN A 124 4.46 12.34 11.05
CA GLN A 124 4.16 13.12 12.26
C GLN A 124 5.42 13.68 12.94
N ALA A 125 6.57 13.02 12.77
CA ALA A 125 7.84 13.49 13.32
C ALA A 125 8.47 14.62 12.49
N LEU A 126 7.95 14.93 11.30
CA LEU A 126 8.55 15.92 10.40
C LEU A 126 7.81 17.26 10.44
N PRO A 127 8.50 18.36 10.81
CA PRO A 127 7.93 19.70 10.68
C PRO A 127 7.49 20.03 9.25
N ALA A 128 8.25 19.57 8.25
CA ALA A 128 7.95 19.78 6.83
C ALA A 128 6.63 19.12 6.39
N ALA A 129 6.12 18.13 7.14
CA ALA A 129 4.87 17.45 6.84
C ALA A 129 3.64 18.03 7.55
N ALA A 130 3.78 19.08 8.39
CA ALA A 130 2.71 19.59 9.24
C ALA A 130 1.46 20.07 8.47
N GLY A 131 1.63 20.55 7.24
CA GLY A 131 0.54 21.03 6.39
C GLY A 131 -0.01 20.00 5.40
N HIS A 132 0.47 18.76 5.43
CA HIS A 132 0.08 17.74 4.46
C HIS A 132 -1.07 16.86 4.95
N ASP A 133 -1.90 16.38 4.02
CA ASP A 133 -2.88 15.34 4.29
C ASP A 133 -2.17 13.98 4.39
N HIS A 134 -1.82 13.60 5.62
CA HIS A 134 -1.10 12.35 5.88
C HIS A 134 -1.88 11.12 5.44
N ALA A 135 -3.20 11.11 5.59
CA ALA A 135 -4.04 9.98 5.19
C ALA A 135 -3.98 9.78 3.66
N ARG A 136 -4.05 10.88 2.91
CA ARG A 136 -3.91 10.86 1.46
C ARG A 136 -2.52 10.43 1.00
N ILE A 137 -1.46 10.92 1.66
CA ILE A 137 -0.08 10.47 1.38
C ILE A 137 0.03 8.96 1.58
N VAL A 138 -0.40 8.46 2.74
CA VAL A 138 -0.30 7.03 3.09
C VAL A 138 -1.07 6.15 2.10
N ALA A 139 -2.32 6.50 1.77
CA ALA A 139 -3.14 5.73 0.85
C ALA A 139 -2.53 5.60 -0.56
N HIS A 140 -1.77 6.61 -0.97
CA HIS A 140 -1.20 6.68 -2.30
C HIS A 140 0.19 6.05 -2.39
N VAL A 141 1.06 6.40 -1.43
CA VAL A 141 2.44 5.92 -1.35
C VAL A 141 2.51 4.42 -1.06
N LEU A 142 1.62 3.91 -0.21
CA LEU A 142 1.54 2.48 0.14
C LEU A 142 0.55 1.71 -0.72
N ASN A 143 0.10 2.27 -1.85
CA ASN A 143 -0.73 1.53 -2.79
C ASN A 143 0.00 0.26 -3.26
N THR A 144 -0.72 -0.88 -3.29
CA THR A 144 -0.12 -2.15 -3.71
C THR A 144 0.52 -2.11 -5.10
N HIS A 145 0.05 -1.28 -6.04
CA HIS A 145 0.73 -1.11 -7.32
C HIS A 145 2.07 -0.38 -7.15
N THR A 146 2.10 0.72 -6.40
CA THR A 146 3.34 1.44 -6.07
C THR A 146 4.37 0.52 -5.40
N LEU A 147 3.94 -0.25 -4.38
CA LEU A 147 4.81 -1.22 -3.71
C LEU A 147 5.29 -2.32 -4.67
N GLY A 148 4.40 -2.87 -5.49
CA GLY A 148 4.72 -3.92 -6.44
C GLY A 148 5.58 -3.48 -7.62
N GLN A 149 5.51 -2.20 -7.98
CA GLN A 149 6.30 -1.62 -9.07
C GLN A 149 7.67 -1.15 -8.59
N HIS A 150 7.78 -0.62 -7.37
CA HIS A 150 8.99 0.05 -6.93
C HIS A 150 9.75 -0.67 -5.80
N VAL A 151 9.06 -1.39 -4.91
CA VAL A 151 9.70 -2.13 -3.80
C VAL A 151 9.97 -3.58 -4.21
N ALA A 152 8.96 -4.28 -4.73
CA ALA A 152 9.06 -5.71 -5.04
C ALA A 152 10.24 -6.10 -5.97
N PRO A 153 10.58 -5.33 -7.02
CA PRO A 153 11.74 -5.65 -7.87
C PRO A 153 13.07 -5.62 -7.12
N ARG A 154 13.21 -4.76 -6.10
CA ARG A 154 14.44 -4.66 -5.29
C ARG A 154 14.66 -5.90 -4.45
N TRP A 155 13.58 -6.59 -4.10
CA TRP A 155 13.60 -7.86 -3.36
C TRP A 155 13.43 -9.08 -4.29
N LYS A 156 13.41 -8.85 -5.61
CA LYS A 156 13.21 -9.89 -6.64
C LYS A 156 12.01 -10.80 -6.38
N LEU A 157 10.91 -10.24 -5.84
CA LEU A 157 9.76 -11.05 -5.44
C LEU A 157 9.05 -11.69 -6.62
N GLN A 158 9.05 -11.05 -7.79
CA GLN A 158 8.42 -11.58 -8.99
C GLN A 158 9.05 -12.91 -9.46
N GLU A 159 10.29 -13.19 -9.09
CA GLU A 159 11.02 -14.41 -9.44
C GLU A 159 10.62 -15.61 -8.56
N VAL A 160 10.15 -15.35 -7.33
CA VAL A 160 9.94 -16.41 -6.31
C VAL A 160 8.50 -16.50 -5.81
N MET A 161 7.69 -15.46 -5.99
CA MET A 161 6.30 -15.46 -5.52
C MET A 161 5.47 -16.48 -6.31
N ARG A 162 4.66 -17.25 -5.58
CA ARG A 162 3.77 -18.25 -6.15
C ARG A 162 2.40 -17.65 -6.38
N TRP A 163 2.02 -17.51 -7.65
CA TRP A 163 0.74 -16.97 -8.06
C TRP A 163 0.36 -17.52 -9.44
N VAL A 164 -0.92 -17.37 -9.79
CA VAL A 164 -1.43 -17.70 -11.13
C VAL A 164 -1.97 -16.41 -11.76
N PRO A 165 -1.53 -16.05 -12.99
CA PRO A 165 -2.08 -14.91 -13.70
C PRO A 165 -3.53 -15.21 -14.14
N PRO A 166 -4.36 -14.17 -14.29
CA PRO A 166 -5.67 -14.31 -14.93
C PRO A 166 -5.52 -14.95 -16.33
N ARG A 167 -6.50 -15.77 -16.74
CA ARG A 167 -6.45 -16.48 -18.03
C ARG A 167 -6.45 -15.48 -19.19
N ALA A 168 -5.65 -15.77 -20.23
CA ALA A 168 -5.61 -14.96 -21.45
C ALA A 168 -6.98 -15.01 -22.14
N GLY A 169 -7.70 -13.89 -22.09
CA GLY A 169 -9.10 -13.77 -22.53
C GLY A 169 -9.90 -12.77 -21.68
N ASP A 170 -9.54 -12.64 -20.40
CA ASP A 170 -10.27 -11.77 -19.46
C ASP A 170 -9.69 -10.36 -19.32
N ILE A 171 -8.50 -10.09 -19.89
CA ILE A 171 -7.77 -8.84 -19.65
C ILE A 171 -7.06 -8.34 -20.91
N VAL A 172 -7.38 -7.09 -21.29
CA VAL A 172 -6.70 -6.27 -22.31
C VAL A 172 -5.20 -6.19 -21.99
N LEU A 173 -4.34 -6.10 -23.01
CA LEU A 173 -2.88 -6.28 -23.00
C LEU A 173 -2.10 -5.61 -21.84
N ASP A 174 -2.64 -4.58 -21.17
CA ASP A 174 -2.02 -3.88 -20.03
C ASP A 174 -2.34 -4.48 -18.64
N GLY A 175 -3.43 -5.22 -18.48
CA GLY A 175 -3.88 -5.63 -17.15
C GLY A 175 -3.14 -6.85 -16.58
N ARG A 176 -2.34 -7.56 -17.39
CA ARG A 176 -1.43 -8.61 -16.92
C ARG A 176 -0.24 -8.02 -16.16
N GLU A 177 0.28 -6.90 -16.65
CA GLU A 177 1.33 -6.12 -15.97
C GLU A 177 0.78 -5.45 -14.70
N ALA A 178 -0.41 -4.85 -14.78
CA ALA A 178 -1.08 -4.33 -13.58
C ALA A 178 -1.34 -5.44 -12.53
N GLY A 179 -1.74 -6.63 -12.99
CA GLY A 179 -1.99 -7.79 -12.14
C GLY A 179 -0.76 -8.27 -11.38
N VAL A 180 0.40 -8.35 -12.05
CA VAL A 180 1.65 -8.77 -11.38
C VAL A 180 2.09 -7.75 -10.33
N HIS A 181 1.98 -6.44 -10.60
CA HIS A 181 2.33 -5.42 -9.61
C HIS A 181 1.41 -5.47 -8.40
N LYS A 182 0.11 -5.65 -8.58
CA LYS A 182 -0.81 -5.80 -7.45
C LYS A 182 -0.46 -7.00 -6.55
N VAL A 183 -0.17 -8.15 -7.15
CA VAL A 183 0.21 -9.37 -6.42
C VAL A 183 1.58 -9.21 -5.75
N ALA A 184 2.54 -8.60 -6.44
CA ALA A 184 3.87 -8.31 -5.90
C ALA A 184 3.81 -7.34 -4.72
N GLY A 185 3.00 -6.28 -4.79
CA GLY A 185 2.79 -5.35 -3.68
C GLY A 185 2.09 -5.99 -2.49
N THR A 186 1.10 -6.86 -2.74
CA THR A 186 0.51 -7.70 -1.68
C THR A 186 1.57 -8.59 -1.01
N THR A 187 2.54 -9.08 -1.79
CA THR A 187 3.65 -9.88 -1.27
C THR A 187 4.65 -9.02 -0.48
N VAL A 188 4.88 -7.76 -0.86
CA VAL A 188 5.64 -6.78 -0.06
C VAL A 188 4.99 -6.58 1.30
N GLU A 189 3.67 -6.33 1.35
CA GLU A 189 2.92 -6.25 2.60
C GLU A 189 3.10 -7.55 3.42
N ALA A 190 2.99 -8.72 2.78
CA ALA A 190 3.17 -9.99 3.47
C ALA A 190 4.57 -10.22 4.04
N VAL A 191 5.62 -9.79 3.34
CA VAL A 191 6.98 -9.86 3.86
C VAL A 191 7.12 -9.01 5.11
N VAL A 192 6.63 -7.76 5.09
CA VAL A 192 6.68 -6.87 6.25
C VAL A 192 5.89 -7.45 7.43
N GLY A 193 4.69 -7.99 7.18
CA GLY A 193 3.90 -8.66 8.20
C GLY A 193 4.55 -9.94 8.73
N GLY A 194 5.24 -10.69 7.86
CA GLY A 194 6.04 -11.85 8.23
C GLY A 194 7.22 -11.48 9.14
N VAL A 195 7.93 -10.40 8.82
CA VAL A 195 9.02 -9.87 9.64
C VAL A 195 8.50 -9.41 10.99
N LEU A 196 7.39 -8.67 11.03
CA LEU A 196 6.76 -8.27 12.29
C LEU A 196 6.38 -9.50 13.13
N HIS A 197 5.80 -10.52 12.50
CA HIS A 197 5.35 -11.73 13.18
C HIS A 197 6.50 -12.59 13.74
N GLN A 198 7.62 -12.69 13.02
CA GLN A 198 8.74 -13.56 13.40
C GLN A 198 9.81 -12.86 14.24
N PHE A 199 10.07 -11.59 13.98
CA PHE A 199 11.20 -10.85 14.55
C PHE A 199 10.80 -9.58 15.33
N GLY A 200 9.50 -9.27 15.39
CA GLY A 200 8.96 -8.20 16.21
C GLY A 200 9.01 -6.80 15.57
N GLY A 201 8.44 -5.83 16.29
CA GLY A 201 8.20 -4.47 15.78
C GLY A 201 9.47 -3.66 15.55
N SER A 202 10.52 -3.85 16.36
CA SER A 202 11.78 -3.12 16.19
C SER A 202 12.47 -3.45 14.87
N VAL A 203 12.49 -4.73 14.49
CA VAL A 203 13.05 -5.21 13.22
C VAL A 203 12.20 -4.77 12.05
N ALA A 204 10.87 -4.89 12.15
CA ALA A 204 9.95 -4.42 11.10
C ALA A 204 10.05 -2.89 10.87
N HIS A 205 10.20 -2.11 11.93
CA HIS A 205 10.39 -0.65 11.84
C HIS A 205 11.70 -0.31 11.12
N ARG A 206 12.78 -1.01 11.44
CA ARG A 206 14.05 -0.83 10.73
C ARG A 206 13.95 -1.28 9.27
N LEU A 207 13.27 -2.40 8.99
CA LEU A 207 13.00 -2.86 7.63
C LEU A 207 12.25 -1.79 6.82
N PHE A 208 11.25 -1.13 7.42
CA PHE A 208 10.55 -0.02 6.77
C PHE A 208 11.51 1.10 6.36
N HIS A 209 12.29 1.63 7.29
CA HIS A 209 13.21 2.74 7.00
C HIS A 209 14.32 2.37 6.04
N THR A 210 14.85 1.15 6.09
CA THR A 210 16.00 0.75 5.25
C THR A 210 15.58 0.15 3.92
N ARG A 211 14.53 -0.67 3.87
CA ARG A 211 14.18 -1.48 2.68
C ARG A 211 12.92 -1.04 1.94
N VAL A 212 12.08 -0.20 2.54
CA VAL A 212 10.83 0.26 1.93
C VAL A 212 10.90 1.74 1.59
N LEU A 213 11.20 2.58 2.59
CA LEU A 213 11.20 4.04 2.47
C LEU A 213 12.04 4.59 1.30
N PRO A 214 13.27 4.10 1.02
CA PRO A 214 14.07 4.59 -0.11
C PRO A 214 13.41 4.36 -1.47
N HIS A 215 12.55 3.36 -1.58
CA HIS A 215 11.97 2.92 -2.84
C HIS A 215 10.58 3.51 -3.11
N ILE A 216 10.05 4.28 -2.15
CA ILE A 216 8.76 4.98 -2.27
C ILE A 216 8.95 6.51 -2.36
N LEU A 217 10.18 7.02 -2.49
CA LEU A 217 10.44 8.45 -2.67
C LEU A 217 9.96 8.94 -4.04
N LEU A 218 10.35 8.26 -5.12
CA LEU A 218 9.94 8.52 -6.51
C LEU A 218 9.97 10.03 -6.90
N PRO A 219 11.16 10.63 -7.06
CA PRO A 219 11.32 12.06 -7.37
C PRO A 219 10.47 12.53 -8.55
N GLY A 220 9.75 13.64 -8.35
CA GLY A 220 8.87 14.24 -9.37
C GLY A 220 7.61 13.41 -9.69
N SER A 221 7.41 12.26 -9.04
CA SER A 221 6.23 11.43 -9.24
C SER A 221 5.19 11.71 -8.17
N PRO A 222 3.91 11.93 -8.55
CA PRO A 222 2.85 12.04 -7.57
C PRO A 222 2.60 10.72 -6.85
N LEU A 223 3.10 9.57 -7.34
CA LEU A 223 2.98 8.24 -6.73
C LEU A 223 3.86 8.05 -5.49
N GLY A 224 4.92 8.86 -5.35
CA GLY A 224 5.88 8.76 -4.27
C GLY A 224 5.56 9.68 -3.08
N LEU A 225 6.45 9.62 -2.10
CA LEU A 225 6.49 10.58 -1.01
C LEU A 225 6.68 11.99 -1.61
N PRO A 226 6.01 13.04 -1.09
CA PRO A 226 6.25 14.40 -1.57
C PRO A 226 7.75 14.78 -1.53
N ASP A 227 8.25 15.35 -2.63
CA ASP A 227 9.69 15.70 -2.80
C ASP A 227 10.26 16.54 -1.66
N VAL A 228 9.43 17.42 -1.08
CA VAL A 228 9.81 18.26 0.09
C VAL A 228 10.22 17.43 1.32
N LEU A 229 9.77 16.17 1.41
CA LEU A 229 10.07 15.26 2.52
C LEU A 229 11.24 14.32 2.23
N HIS A 230 11.84 14.35 1.03
CA HIS A 230 12.86 13.38 0.62
C HIS A 230 14.15 13.53 1.43
N ALA A 231 14.58 14.76 1.71
CA ALA A 231 15.77 15.01 2.52
C ALA A 231 15.64 14.40 3.92
N ASP A 232 14.47 14.56 4.55
CA ASP A 232 14.17 13.97 5.85
C ASP A 232 14.09 12.44 5.79
N ALA A 233 13.51 11.90 4.72
CA ALA A 233 13.42 10.46 4.51
C ALA A 233 14.81 9.83 4.33
N LEU A 234 15.67 10.42 3.50
CA LEU A 234 17.05 9.97 3.33
C LEU A 234 17.85 10.10 4.62
N SER A 235 17.68 11.18 5.39
CA SER A 235 18.28 11.32 6.72
C SER A 235 17.82 10.22 7.69
N ALA A 236 16.54 9.82 7.64
CA ALA A 236 16.04 8.68 8.40
C ALA A 236 16.70 7.37 7.96
N VAL A 237 16.81 7.12 6.64
CA VAL A 237 17.47 5.94 6.08
C VAL A 237 18.93 5.84 6.57
N GLU A 238 19.68 6.94 6.50
CA GLU A 238 21.07 7.00 6.96
C GLU A 238 21.21 6.72 8.45
N ARG A 239 20.31 7.24 9.30
CA ARG A 239 20.30 6.93 10.74
C ARG A 239 20.11 5.44 11.04
N TYR A 240 19.51 4.67 10.13
CA TYR A 240 19.36 3.22 10.27
C TYR A 240 20.47 2.42 9.57
N GLY A 241 21.52 3.08 9.07
CA GLY A 241 22.67 2.45 8.40
C GLY A 241 22.54 2.34 6.89
N GLY A 242 21.70 3.19 6.28
CA GLY A 242 21.51 3.21 4.82
C GLY A 242 20.49 2.17 4.33
N PRO A 243 20.27 2.08 3.00
CA PRO A 243 19.29 1.15 2.41
C PRO A 243 19.55 -0.32 2.73
N GLU A 244 20.80 -0.72 2.92
CA GLU A 244 21.17 -2.09 3.29
C GLU A 244 21.57 -2.21 4.77
N GLY A 245 21.16 -1.24 5.60
CA GLY A 245 21.47 -1.21 7.03
C GLY A 245 21.10 -2.50 7.78
N PRO A 246 21.82 -2.84 8.85
CA PRO A 246 21.68 -4.12 9.55
C PRO A 246 20.32 -4.24 10.23
N LEU A 247 19.52 -5.27 9.90
CA LEU A 247 18.15 -5.42 10.43
C LEU A 247 18.09 -5.76 11.93
N LEU A 248 19.14 -6.36 12.47
CA LEU A 248 19.30 -6.60 13.91
C LEU A 248 20.20 -5.52 14.51
N ARG A 249 19.87 -5.08 15.73
CA ARG A 249 20.79 -4.24 16.51
C ARG A 249 21.91 -5.15 17.03
N SER A 250 23.15 -4.77 16.74
CA SER A 250 24.35 -5.32 17.39
C SER A 250 24.37 -4.98 18.87
#